data_AF-A0A2E7UNP4-F1
#
_entry.id   AF-A0A2E7UNP4-F1
#
_cell.length_a   1.000
_cell.length_b   1.000
_cell.length_c   1.000
_cell.angle_alpha   90.00
_cell.angle_beta   90.00
_cell.angle_gamma   90.00
#
_symmetry.space_group_name_H-M   'P 1'
#
loop_
_entity.id
_entity.type
_entity.pdbx_description
1 polymer ?
#
loop_
_entity_poly.entity_id
_entity_poly.type
_entity_poly.pdbx_seq_one_letter_code
_entity_poly.pdbx_strand_id
1 'polypeptide(L)'
;MKPAIIRQKRIAPDWDTAGPTCPSHRLPEAMHRRGPPMNNPIHTARSEPHPEASSQPATCSIHICTSCRARGTPREPKENRPGFQLYHQVREAILEGPLRERVDVQPATCLSICPRPCGIALSSPGRWTYLFGDQQPETTVDDILACISLYIKNIDGFMPRRDRPESLRKGILGRVPPRKGDHKCT
;
A
#
# COMPACT_ATOMS: atom_id res chain seq x y z
N MET A 1 13.93 30.46 -42.44
CA MET A 1 15.06 30.14 -41.55
C MET A 1 14.53 29.31 -40.38
N LYS A 2 14.97 28.04 -40.23
CA LYS A 2 14.53 27.14 -39.15
C LYS A 2 15.51 27.26 -37.97
N PRO A 3 15.06 27.33 -36.70
CA PRO A 3 15.98 27.30 -35.57
C PRO A 3 16.44 25.87 -35.28
N ALA A 4 17.74 25.72 -35.00
CA ALA A 4 18.39 24.46 -34.67
C ALA A 4 18.09 24.04 -33.23
N ILE A 5 17.66 22.78 -33.05
CA ILE A 5 17.40 22.16 -31.75
C ILE A 5 18.72 21.58 -31.21
N ILE A 6 19.25 22.18 -30.13
CA ILE A 6 20.42 21.68 -29.42
C ILE A 6 19.98 20.52 -28.51
N ARG A 7 20.36 19.29 -28.85
CA ARG A 7 20.18 18.10 -27.99
C ARG A 7 21.19 18.13 -26.84
N GLN A 8 20.76 18.47 -25.63
CA GLN A 8 21.53 18.23 -24.42
C GLN A 8 21.60 16.72 -24.13
N LYS A 9 22.81 16.14 -24.19
CA LYS A 9 23.10 14.80 -23.67
C LYS A 9 22.97 14.83 -22.14
N ARG A 10 21.97 14.13 -21.60
CA ARG A 10 21.92 13.78 -20.17
C ARG A 10 22.96 12.70 -19.91
N ILE A 11 24.02 13.05 -19.18
CA ILE A 11 24.97 12.11 -18.59
C ILE A 11 24.30 11.57 -17.32
N ALA A 12 24.09 10.26 -17.25
CA ALA A 12 23.64 9.58 -16.03
C ALA A 12 24.82 9.49 -15.04
N PRO A 13 24.63 9.70 -13.73
CA PRO A 13 25.67 9.45 -12.75
C PRO A 13 25.89 7.95 -12.58
N ASP A 14 27.15 7.55 -12.68
CA ASP A 14 27.69 6.23 -12.39
C ASP A 14 27.52 5.93 -10.89
N TRP A 15 26.84 4.85 -10.55
CA TRP A 15 26.49 4.46 -9.19
C TRP A 15 27.41 3.36 -8.63
N ASP A 16 28.45 2.96 -9.36
CA ASP A 16 29.30 1.81 -9.03
C ASP A 16 30.56 2.14 -8.18
N THR A 17 30.70 3.33 -7.59
CA THR A 17 31.94 3.72 -6.88
C THR A 17 31.81 4.09 -5.39
N ALA A 18 30.74 3.71 -4.70
CA ALA A 18 30.63 3.93 -3.25
C ALA A 18 30.52 2.62 -2.45
N GLY A 19 31.62 1.87 -2.37
CA GLY A 19 31.80 0.83 -1.35
C GLY A 19 32.42 1.42 -0.07
N PRO A 20 31.84 1.22 1.12
CA PRO A 20 32.49 1.64 2.36
C PRO A 20 33.63 0.67 2.72
N THR A 21 34.87 1.15 2.64
CA THR A 21 36.04 0.46 3.20
C THR A 21 35.98 0.53 4.72
N CYS A 22 35.54 -0.54 5.37
CA CYS A 22 35.72 -0.76 6.81
C CYS A 22 37.22 -0.91 7.12
N PRO A 23 37.82 -0.10 8.01
CA PRO A 23 39.19 -0.31 8.47
C PRO A 23 39.21 -1.54 9.39
N SER A 24 39.99 -2.54 9.00
CA SER A 24 40.24 -3.76 9.76
C SER A 24 40.91 -3.43 11.10
N HIS A 25 40.16 -3.53 12.20
CA HIS A 25 40.76 -3.73 13.52
C HIS A 25 41.32 -5.14 13.60
N ARG A 26 42.65 -5.21 13.70
CA ARG A 26 43.48 -6.38 13.95
C ARG A 26 43.08 -7.01 15.30
N LEU A 27 42.56 -8.24 15.30
CA LEU A 27 42.46 -9.08 16.49
C LEU A 27 43.60 -10.13 16.44
N PRO A 28 44.36 -10.34 17.53
CA PRO A 28 45.40 -11.35 17.57
C PRO A 28 44.84 -12.77 17.72
N GLU A 29 45.49 -13.72 17.06
CA GLU A 29 45.30 -15.16 17.19
C GLU A 29 45.56 -15.64 18.62
N ALA A 30 44.60 -16.40 19.15
CA ALA A 30 44.80 -17.72 19.78
C ALA A 30 43.62 -18.00 20.72
N MET A 31 42.95 -19.13 20.53
CA MET A 31 42.49 -20.04 21.60
C MET A 31 41.56 -21.12 21.02
N HIS A 32 42.17 -22.24 20.67
CA HIS A 32 41.70 -23.61 20.91
C HIS A 32 40.20 -23.83 21.10
N ARG A 33 39.54 -24.46 20.12
CA ARG A 33 38.34 -25.27 20.37
C ARG A 33 38.41 -26.59 19.61
N ARG A 34 38.75 -27.67 20.32
CA ARG A 34 38.31 -29.03 19.97
C ARG A 34 36.87 -29.16 20.45
N GLY A 35 35.91 -29.33 19.54
CA GLY A 35 34.53 -29.67 19.88
C GLY A 35 34.29 -31.18 19.72
N PRO A 36 33.73 -31.89 20.71
CA PRO A 36 33.29 -33.28 20.59
C PRO A 36 31.89 -33.41 19.96
N PRO A 37 31.45 -34.62 19.55
CA PRO A 37 30.48 -34.83 18.47
C PRO A 37 29.00 -34.80 18.88
N MET A 38 28.17 -34.77 17.85
CA MET A 38 26.71 -34.76 17.81
C MET A 38 26.03 -35.74 18.77
N ASN A 39 25.02 -35.25 19.50
CA ASN A 39 23.79 -35.99 19.72
C ASN A 39 22.68 -35.05 20.22
N ASN A 40 21.58 -34.92 19.49
CA ASN A 40 20.32 -34.53 20.14
C ASN A 40 19.15 -35.27 19.49
N PRO A 41 18.32 -35.96 20.28
CA PRO A 41 17.33 -36.89 19.78
C PRO A 41 16.09 -36.17 19.23
N ILE A 42 15.44 -36.89 18.31
CA ILE A 42 14.15 -36.60 17.71
C ILE A 42 13.10 -36.41 18.81
N HIS A 43 12.63 -35.18 19.01
CA HIS A 43 11.40 -34.93 19.76
C HIS A 43 10.20 -35.05 18.81
N THR A 44 9.58 -36.22 18.83
CA THR A 44 8.17 -36.42 18.46
C THR A 44 7.28 -35.60 19.38
N ALA A 45 6.77 -34.48 18.89
CA ALA A 45 5.62 -33.80 19.48
C ALA A 45 4.44 -33.92 18.51
N ARG A 46 3.43 -34.68 18.94
CA ARG A 46 2.14 -34.84 18.26
C ARG A 46 1.50 -33.48 18.06
N SER A 47 1.15 -33.18 16.81
CA SER A 47 0.34 -32.03 16.43
C SER A 47 -1.08 -32.24 16.93
N GLU A 48 -1.53 -31.41 17.87
CA GLU A 48 -2.95 -31.20 18.13
C GLU A 48 -3.41 -29.90 17.42
N PRO A 49 -4.58 -29.91 16.77
CA PRO A 49 -5.05 -28.79 15.96
C PRO A 49 -5.54 -27.64 16.86
N HIS A 50 -4.98 -26.46 16.64
CA HIS A 50 -5.41 -25.22 17.30
C HIS A 50 -6.82 -24.84 16.85
N PRO A 51 -7.75 -24.50 17.76
CA PRO A 51 -9.12 -24.15 17.42
C PRO A 51 -9.21 -22.74 16.83
N GLU A 52 -9.87 -22.68 15.68
CA GLU A 52 -10.65 -21.59 15.08
C GLU A 52 -10.24 -20.15 15.39
N ALA A 53 -9.54 -19.54 14.42
CA ALA A 53 -9.46 -18.11 14.25
C ALA A 53 -10.87 -17.51 14.25
N SER A 54 -11.15 -16.68 15.25
CA SER A 54 -12.43 -16.03 15.45
C SER A 54 -12.80 -15.13 14.27
N SER A 55 -13.88 -15.52 13.62
CA SER A 55 -14.50 -14.95 12.43
C SER A 55 -15.11 -13.56 12.70
N GLN A 56 -14.28 -12.52 12.73
CA GLN A 56 -14.78 -11.16 12.48
C GLN A 56 -14.94 -10.98 10.96
N PRO A 57 -16.07 -10.44 10.46
CA PRO A 57 -16.17 -10.11 9.06
C PRO A 57 -15.05 -9.12 8.74
N ALA A 58 -14.13 -9.51 7.86
CA ALA A 58 -12.97 -8.69 7.52
C ALA A 58 -13.46 -7.34 6.96
N THR A 59 -13.39 -6.30 7.78
CA THR A 59 -13.70 -4.94 7.38
C THR A 59 -12.62 -4.46 6.43
N CYS A 60 -13.05 -3.86 5.32
CA CYS A 60 -12.15 -3.17 4.40
C CYS A 60 -12.00 -1.72 4.88
N SER A 61 -10.77 -1.24 5.00
CA SER A 61 -10.51 0.17 5.25
C SER A 61 -10.17 0.86 3.93
N ILE A 62 -10.87 1.96 3.65
CA ILE A 62 -10.50 2.90 2.58
C ILE A 62 -9.97 4.19 3.21
N HIS A 63 -8.72 4.53 2.88
CA HIS A 63 -8.11 5.79 3.28
C HIS A 63 -8.13 6.77 2.11
N ILE A 64 -8.69 7.97 2.33
CA ILE A 64 -8.78 9.00 1.28
C ILE A 64 -7.96 10.22 1.68
N CYS A 65 -7.06 10.65 0.80
CA CYS A 65 -6.18 11.79 1.01
C CYS A 65 -6.97 13.11 1.02
N THR A 66 -7.24 13.66 2.20
CA THR A 66 -8.04 14.89 2.38
C THR A 66 -7.27 16.19 2.12
N SER A 67 -5.93 16.15 2.09
CA SER A 67 -5.09 17.30 1.70
C SER A 67 -4.75 17.34 0.21
N CYS A 68 -5.19 16.36 -0.57
CA CYS A 68 -4.89 16.27 -1.98
C CYS A 68 -5.47 17.46 -2.76
N ARG A 69 -4.64 18.01 -3.65
CA ARG A 69 -4.93 19.20 -4.46
C ARG A 69 -4.51 18.92 -5.90
N ALA A 70 -5.43 19.11 -6.84
CA ALA A 70 -5.04 19.19 -8.23
C ALA A 70 -4.18 20.44 -8.47
N ARG A 71 -3.41 20.46 -9.56
CA ARG A 71 -2.65 21.67 -9.91
C ARG A 71 -3.62 22.82 -10.10
N GLY A 72 -3.30 23.98 -9.51
CA GLY A 72 -4.14 25.17 -9.58
C GLY A 72 -5.25 25.22 -8.52
N THR A 73 -5.46 24.18 -7.71
CA THR A 73 -6.42 24.26 -6.60
C THR A 73 -5.84 25.06 -5.43
N PRO A 74 -6.57 26.07 -4.88
CA PRO A 74 -6.18 26.80 -3.69
C PRO A 74 -5.91 25.89 -2.48
N ARG A 75 -5.08 26.36 -1.54
CA ARG A 75 -4.84 25.64 -0.28
C ARG A 75 -6.03 25.76 0.67
N GLU A 76 -6.60 26.95 0.77
CA GLU A 76 -7.76 27.22 1.61
C GLU A 76 -8.90 27.80 0.75
N PRO A 77 -10.16 27.60 1.16
CA PRO A 77 -10.60 26.77 2.29
C PRO A 77 -10.44 25.27 2.01
N LYS A 78 -10.35 24.46 3.07
CA LYS A 78 -10.16 22.99 2.99
C LYS A 78 -11.26 22.31 2.17
N GLU A 79 -12.47 22.83 2.23
CA GLU A 79 -13.69 22.33 1.59
C GLU A 79 -13.59 22.35 0.06
N ASN A 80 -12.74 23.23 -0.49
CA ASN A 80 -12.50 23.34 -1.93
C ASN A 80 -11.44 22.37 -2.45
N ARG A 81 -10.81 21.57 -1.56
CA ARG A 81 -9.81 20.59 -1.97
C ARG A 81 -10.53 19.38 -2.57
N PRO A 82 -10.17 18.91 -3.76
CA PRO A 82 -10.80 17.73 -4.35
C PRO A 82 -10.60 16.49 -3.47
N GLY A 83 -9.50 16.39 -2.72
CA GLY A 83 -9.31 15.29 -1.78
C GLY A 83 -10.33 15.29 -0.64
N PHE A 84 -10.71 16.47 -0.16
CA PHE A 84 -11.71 16.62 0.89
C PHE A 84 -13.12 16.31 0.35
N GLN A 85 -13.45 16.84 -0.82
CA GLN A 85 -14.73 16.57 -1.49
C GLN A 85 -14.90 15.07 -1.77
N LEU A 86 -13.87 14.41 -2.32
CA LEU A 86 -13.90 12.97 -2.59
C LEU A 86 -14.13 12.15 -1.31
N TYR A 87 -13.47 12.51 -0.21
CA TYR A 87 -13.67 11.83 1.07
C TYR A 87 -15.13 11.91 1.53
N HIS A 88 -15.75 13.10 1.46
CA HIS A 88 -17.13 13.27 1.88
C HIS A 88 -18.11 12.51 0.99
N GLN A 89 -17.97 12.60 -0.32
CA GLN A 89 -18.86 11.91 -1.27
C GLN A 89 -18.76 10.38 -1.15
N VAL A 90 -17.55 9.83 -1.07
CA VAL A 90 -17.36 8.37 -0.89
C VAL A 90 -17.91 7.91 0.46
N ARG A 91 -17.70 8.69 1.53
CA ARG A 91 -18.22 8.36 2.86
C ARG A 91 -19.75 8.34 2.88
N GLU A 92 -20.39 9.36 2.32
CA GLU A 92 -21.85 9.46 2.20
C GLU A 92 -22.42 8.27 1.41
N ALA A 93 -21.87 8.01 0.23
CA ALA A 93 -22.33 6.90 -0.62
C ALA A 93 -22.15 5.52 0.03
N ILE A 94 -21.11 5.32 0.86
CA ILE A 94 -20.94 4.08 1.62
C ILE A 94 -21.95 3.95 2.75
N LEU A 95 -22.25 5.05 3.47
CA LEU A 95 -23.19 5.05 4.58
C LEU A 95 -24.64 4.78 4.12
N GLU A 96 -25.00 5.28 2.96
CA GLU A 96 -26.32 5.06 2.35
C GLU A 96 -26.44 3.70 1.65
N GLY A 97 -25.30 3.09 1.32
CA GLY A 97 -25.23 1.87 0.53
C GLY A 97 -25.14 0.56 1.31
N PRO A 98 -25.11 -0.58 0.59
CA PRO A 98 -24.98 -1.92 1.19
C PRO A 98 -23.59 -2.19 1.79
N LEU A 99 -22.62 -1.31 1.55
CA LEU A 99 -21.24 -1.43 2.04
C LEU A 99 -21.05 -0.88 3.47
N ARG A 100 -22.05 -0.19 4.03
CA ARG A 100 -21.97 0.51 5.33
C ARG A 100 -21.41 -0.32 6.49
N GLU A 101 -21.73 -1.61 6.54
CA GLU A 101 -21.33 -2.51 7.64
C GLU A 101 -20.00 -3.23 7.36
N ARG A 102 -19.46 -3.10 6.14
CA ARG A 102 -18.29 -3.85 5.66
C ARG A 102 -17.09 -2.95 5.38
N VAL A 103 -17.30 -1.65 5.25
CA VAL A 103 -16.29 -0.69 4.83
C VAL A 103 -16.16 0.42 5.85
N ASP A 104 -14.93 0.63 6.29
CA ASP A 104 -14.55 1.75 7.13
C ASP A 104 -13.88 2.84 6.29
N VAL A 105 -14.45 4.04 6.28
CA VAL A 105 -13.98 5.18 5.48
C VAL A 105 -13.19 6.13 6.34
N GLN A 106 -11.88 6.17 6.14
CA GLN A 106 -10.95 6.88 6.98
C GLN A 106 -10.31 8.06 6.25
N PRO A 107 -10.27 9.25 6.86
CA PRO A 107 -9.52 10.37 6.29
C PRO A 107 -8.02 10.10 6.48
N ALA A 108 -7.25 10.18 5.40
CA ALA A 108 -5.80 10.28 5.47
C ALA A 108 -5.38 11.74 5.32
N THR A 109 -4.44 12.19 6.16
CA THR A 109 -3.87 13.54 6.02
C THR A 109 -3.11 13.65 4.70
N CYS A 110 -2.25 12.69 4.36
CA CYS A 110 -1.51 12.65 3.09
C CYS A 110 -1.12 11.21 2.76
N LEU A 111 -1.13 10.85 1.47
CA LEU A 111 -0.65 9.57 0.97
C LEU A 111 0.65 9.71 0.14
N SER A 112 1.23 10.91 0.06
CA SER A 112 2.44 11.23 -0.70
C SER A 112 2.38 10.91 -2.21
N ILE A 113 1.16 10.84 -2.77
CA ILE A 113 0.89 10.59 -4.20
C ILE A 113 0.43 11.84 -4.95
N CYS A 114 0.88 13.01 -4.50
CA CYS A 114 0.51 14.33 -5.01
C CYS A 114 0.65 14.52 -6.54
N PRO A 115 1.61 13.89 -7.25
CA PRO A 115 1.67 14.01 -8.71
C PRO A 115 0.45 13.43 -9.45
N ARG A 116 -0.35 12.57 -8.79
CA ARG A 116 -1.52 11.88 -9.35
C ARG A 116 -2.74 12.02 -8.42
N PRO A 117 -3.29 13.23 -8.23
CA PRO A 117 -4.43 13.46 -7.34
C PRO A 117 -5.74 13.01 -7.97
N CYS A 118 -6.78 12.64 -7.22
CA CYS A 118 -6.80 12.39 -5.77
C CYS A 118 -6.38 10.97 -5.42
N GLY A 119 -5.83 10.84 -4.22
CA GLY A 119 -5.24 9.61 -3.73
C GLY A 119 -6.15 8.81 -2.81
N ILE A 120 -6.23 7.50 -3.04
CA ILE A 120 -6.93 6.55 -2.15
C ILE A 120 -6.07 5.31 -1.87
N ALA A 121 -6.26 4.71 -0.70
CA ALA A 121 -5.67 3.43 -0.34
C ALA A 121 -6.76 2.45 0.12
N LEU A 122 -6.71 1.21 -0.36
CA LEU A 122 -7.55 0.11 0.12
C LEU A 122 -6.69 -0.88 0.87
N SER A 123 -7.11 -1.25 2.07
CA SER A 123 -6.43 -2.24 2.90
C SER A 123 -7.43 -3.08 3.70
N SER A 124 -6.99 -4.26 4.11
CA SER A 124 -7.69 -5.13 5.05
C SER A 124 -6.67 -6.12 5.62
N PRO A 125 -6.84 -6.60 6.86
CA PRO A 125 -5.92 -7.56 7.47
C PRO A 125 -5.73 -8.81 6.59
N GLY A 126 -4.47 -9.21 6.40
CA GLY A 126 -4.13 -10.40 5.61
C GLY A 126 -4.38 -10.29 4.10
N ARG A 127 -4.79 -9.12 3.58
CA ARG A 127 -5.07 -8.89 2.16
C ARG A 127 -4.04 -7.96 1.51
N TRP A 128 -4.00 -7.97 0.18
CA TRP A 128 -3.23 -6.99 -0.59
C TRP A 128 -3.71 -5.56 -0.28
N THR A 129 -2.76 -4.64 -0.11
CA THR A 129 -3.06 -3.21 -0.03
C THR A 129 -2.87 -2.58 -1.40
N TYR A 130 -3.78 -1.69 -1.81
CA TYR A 130 -3.71 -0.97 -3.07
C TYR A 130 -3.59 0.53 -2.85
N LEU A 131 -2.80 1.18 -3.70
CA LEU A 131 -2.72 2.63 -3.80
C LEU A 131 -3.21 3.05 -5.18
N PHE A 132 -4.16 3.97 -5.22
CA PHE A 132 -4.66 4.57 -6.46
C PHE A 132 -4.51 6.09 -6.41
N GLY A 133 -4.19 6.67 -7.56
CA GLY A 133 -4.23 8.10 -7.84
C GLY A 133 -5.23 8.40 -8.95
N ASP A 134 -5.26 9.65 -9.40
CA ASP A 134 -6.09 10.11 -10.53
C ASP A 134 -7.61 10.01 -10.31
N GLN A 135 -8.03 10.00 -9.05
CA GLN A 135 -9.45 9.99 -8.68
C GLN A 135 -10.03 11.41 -8.69
N GLN A 136 -11.32 11.52 -9.04
CA GLN A 136 -12.03 12.79 -9.17
C GLN A 136 -13.36 12.71 -8.41
N PRO A 137 -13.65 13.64 -7.49
CA PRO A 137 -14.90 13.63 -6.72
C PRO A 137 -16.14 13.48 -7.61
N GLU A 138 -16.16 14.13 -8.76
CA GLU A 138 -17.35 14.26 -9.59
C GLU A 138 -17.63 13.03 -10.46
N THR A 139 -16.63 12.17 -10.70
CA THR A 139 -16.73 11.12 -11.72
C THR A 139 -16.29 9.74 -11.27
N THR A 140 -15.52 9.61 -10.20
CA THR A 140 -14.93 8.31 -9.82
C THR A 140 -15.59 7.65 -8.61
N VAL A 141 -16.58 8.26 -7.96
CA VAL A 141 -17.20 7.72 -6.74
C VAL A 141 -17.79 6.33 -6.98
N ASP A 142 -18.60 6.16 -8.04
CA ASP A 142 -19.21 4.86 -8.36
C ASP A 142 -18.17 3.78 -8.68
N ASP A 143 -17.12 4.15 -9.44
CA ASP A 143 -16.00 3.28 -9.74
C ASP A 143 -15.24 2.85 -8.47
N ILE A 144 -15.09 3.75 -7.49
CA ILE A 144 -14.49 3.44 -6.20
C ILE A 144 -15.35 2.42 -5.44
N LEU A 145 -16.67 2.62 -5.37
CA LEU A 145 -17.59 1.68 -4.71
C LEU A 145 -17.58 0.29 -5.37
N ALA A 146 -17.57 0.25 -6.71
CA ALA A 146 -17.47 -0.99 -7.47
C ALA A 146 -16.15 -1.71 -7.19
N CYS A 147 -15.04 -0.96 -7.10
CA CYS A 147 -13.74 -1.54 -6.78
C CYS A 147 -13.64 -2.04 -5.34
N ILE A 148 -14.23 -1.35 -4.36
CA ILE A 148 -14.32 -1.82 -2.98
C ILE A 148 -15.12 -3.12 -2.92
N SER A 149 -16.24 -3.19 -3.65
CA SER A 149 -17.05 -4.40 -3.74
C SER A 149 -16.26 -5.57 -4.33
N LEU A 150 -15.47 -5.33 -5.38
CA LEU A 150 -14.56 -6.32 -5.96
C LEU A 150 -13.48 -6.76 -4.96
N TYR A 151 -12.89 -5.81 -4.23
CA TYR A 151 -11.87 -6.08 -3.22
C TYR A 151 -12.38 -6.96 -2.08
N ILE A 152 -13.59 -6.69 -1.57
CA ILE A 152 -14.20 -7.45 -0.47
C ILE A 152 -14.53 -8.88 -0.88
N LYS A 153 -14.98 -9.08 -2.13
CA LYS A 153 -15.33 -10.41 -2.68
C LYS A 153 -14.13 -11.37 -2.76
N ASN A 154 -12.91 -10.85 -2.89
CA ASN A 154 -11.71 -11.68 -3.00
C ASN A 154 -11.09 -11.91 -1.61
N ILE A 155 -10.82 -13.17 -1.27
CA ILE A 155 -10.35 -13.56 0.06
C ILE A 155 -8.97 -12.99 0.42
N ASP A 156 -8.07 -12.91 -0.56
CA ASP A 156 -6.73 -12.33 -0.46
C ASP A 156 -6.72 -10.83 -0.84
N GLY A 157 -7.87 -10.28 -1.24
CA GLY A 157 -8.00 -8.93 -1.77
C GLY A 157 -7.32 -8.73 -3.13
N PHE A 158 -6.93 -9.79 -3.84
CA PHE A 158 -6.33 -9.65 -5.15
C PHE A 158 -7.38 -9.24 -6.19
N MET A 159 -7.11 -8.18 -6.94
CA MET A 159 -8.02 -7.67 -7.98
C MET A 159 -7.34 -7.74 -9.35
N PRO A 160 -7.74 -8.66 -10.24
CA PRO A 160 -7.19 -8.72 -11.60
C PRO A 160 -7.42 -7.41 -12.36
N ARG A 161 -6.45 -7.00 -13.18
CA ARG A 161 -6.51 -5.70 -13.89
C ARG A 161 -7.78 -5.51 -14.72
N ARG A 162 -8.25 -6.58 -15.37
CA ARG A 162 -9.44 -6.58 -16.24
C ARG A 162 -10.76 -6.40 -15.49
N ASP A 163 -10.81 -6.79 -14.21
CA ASP A 163 -12.04 -6.75 -13.42
C ASP A 163 -12.21 -5.40 -12.71
N ARG A 164 -11.13 -4.60 -12.64
CA ARG A 164 -11.17 -3.26 -12.07
C ARG A 164 -11.95 -2.30 -12.97
N PRO A 165 -12.73 -1.38 -12.39
CA PRO A 165 -13.35 -0.26 -13.08
C PRO A 165 -12.32 0.59 -13.83
N GLU A 166 -12.77 1.33 -14.85
CA GLU A 166 -11.88 1.97 -15.82
C GLU A 166 -10.93 2.98 -15.16
N SER A 167 -11.45 3.86 -14.30
CA SER A 167 -10.65 4.89 -13.63
C SER A 167 -9.58 4.26 -12.72
N LEU A 168 -9.91 3.21 -11.95
CA LEU A 168 -8.97 2.52 -11.06
C LEU A 168 -8.05 1.53 -11.80
N ARG A 169 -8.38 1.13 -13.02
CA ARG A 169 -7.48 0.34 -13.88
C ARG A 169 -6.29 1.18 -14.32
N LYS A 170 -6.52 2.44 -14.71
CA LYS A 170 -5.47 3.38 -15.13
C LYS A 170 -4.76 4.01 -13.92
N GLY A 171 -5.49 4.26 -12.83
CA GLY A 171 -5.00 4.99 -11.66
C GLY A 171 -4.21 4.18 -10.63
N ILE A 172 -3.91 2.89 -10.84
CA ILE A 172 -3.11 2.13 -9.85
C ILE A 172 -1.66 2.63 -9.81
N LEU A 173 -1.20 2.96 -8.61
CA LEU A 173 0.18 3.41 -8.36
C LEU A 173 1.06 2.28 -7.82
N GLY A 174 0.44 1.34 -7.11
CA GLY A 174 1.15 0.19 -6.56
C GLY A 174 0.25 -0.71 -5.75
N ARG A 175 0.83 -1.84 -5.33
CA ARG A 175 0.23 -2.77 -4.38
C ARG A 175 1.29 -3.25 -3.40
N VAL A 176 0.89 -3.49 -2.16
CA VAL A 176 1.76 -4.00 -1.10
C VAL A 176 1.23 -5.38 -0.71
N PRO A 177 2.08 -6.42 -0.66
CA PRO A 177 1.65 -7.75 -0.24
C PRO A 177 1.20 -7.73 1.23
N PRO A 178 0.31 -8.64 1.63
CA PRO A 178 -0.05 -8.78 3.03
C PRO A 178 1.18 -9.10 3.88
N ARG A 179 1.24 -8.55 5.09
CA ARG A 179 2.30 -8.90 6.05
C ARG A 179 2.08 -10.37 6.45
N LYS A 180 3.14 -11.19 6.36
CA LYS A 180 3.08 -12.59 6.83
C LYS A 180 3.02 -12.61 8.35
N GLY A 181 1.80 -12.62 8.89
CA GLY A 181 1.47 -12.82 10.29
C GLY A 181 2.03 -11.73 11.21
N ASP A 182 1.14 -11.08 11.94
CA ASP A 182 1.48 -10.40 13.19
C ASP A 182 1.86 -11.47 14.25
N HIS A 183 2.89 -12.27 13.96
CA HIS A 183 3.54 -13.08 14.98
C HIS A 183 4.19 -12.06 15.90
N LYS A 184 3.59 -11.88 17.08
CA LYS A 184 4.28 -11.19 18.16
C LYS A 184 5.62 -11.89 18.31
N CYS A 185 6.71 -11.17 18.07
CA CYS A 185 7.99 -11.56 18.64
C CYS A 185 7.83 -11.40 20.15
N THR A 186 7.28 -12.43 20.79
CA THR A 186 7.39 -12.67 22.23
C THR A 186 8.66 -13.45 22.50
#